data_AF-A0A6J4QBU6-F1
#
_entry.id   AF-A0A6J4QBU6-F1
#
_cell.length_a   1.000
_cell.length_b   1.000
_cell.length_c   1.000
_cell.angle_alpha   90.00
_cell.angle_beta   90.00
_cell.angle_gamma   90.00
#
_symmetry.space_group_name_H-M   'P 1'
#
loop_
_entity.id
_entity.type
_entity.pdbx_description
1 polymer ?
#
loop_
_entity_poly.entity_id
_entity_poly.type
_entity_poly.pdbx_seq_one_letter_code
_entity_poly.pdbx_strand_id
1 'polypeptide(L)'
;MNDLYFAMLVVGFVSLGALALALFVGNRVSRKAATALCVLVVGLIVAHVLWVSDRPWVARALPVSGVIVLGNGLPPLVAMLAGLAWRLIPGNVARRAVLLGALLVACGHRSLAPVLAAAGPPPQTRDRWRNDVCLQTSPATCSAAAAATLLRAHGIATTEAEMARLCLTREGGTAAHGLYRGLKLKTAGTAWDVEVFDTDAAGLRASAPAAAILTVRLDPVPGIDPRYEQLWGWTPGVQHTVVFFRFTPDGKVEMGDPSVGREHWSAKDLGVLWHGEGMRLVRR
;
A
#
# COMPACT_ATOMS: atom_id res chain seq x y z
N MET A 1 10.81 -13.09 -1.31
CA MET A 1 11.47 -12.44 -2.46
C MET A 1 11.04 -13.08 -3.77
N ASN A 2 10.96 -14.42 -3.86
CA ASN A 2 10.43 -15.12 -5.04
C ASN A 2 9.07 -14.58 -5.52
N ASP A 3 8.21 -14.18 -4.58
CA ASP A 3 6.93 -13.53 -4.84
C ASP A 3 7.05 -12.23 -5.64
N LEU A 4 8.01 -11.38 -5.29
CA LEU A 4 8.27 -10.12 -5.99
C LEU A 4 8.91 -10.36 -7.36
N TYR A 5 9.84 -11.31 -7.48
CA TYR A 5 10.45 -11.67 -8.77
C TYR A 5 9.42 -12.21 -9.75
N PHE A 6 8.56 -13.11 -9.29
CA PHE A 6 7.45 -13.63 -10.10
C PHE A 6 6.51 -12.49 -10.54
N ALA A 7 6.11 -11.62 -9.61
CA ALA A 7 5.27 -10.47 -9.93
C ALA A 7 5.90 -9.54 -10.98
N MET A 8 7.21 -9.27 -10.87
CA MET A 8 7.95 -8.46 -11.85
C MET A 8 7.98 -9.12 -13.23
N LEU A 9 8.18 -10.44 -13.30
CA LEU A 9 8.13 -11.15 -14.58
C LEU A 9 6.76 -11.03 -15.22
N VAL A 10 5.69 -11.25 -14.46
CA VAL A 10 4.30 -11.11 -14.96
C VAL A 10 4.06 -9.70 -15.48
N VAL A 11 4.33 -8.66 -14.69
CA VAL A 11 4.15 -7.26 -15.11
C VAL A 11 5.02 -6.91 -16.31
N GLY A 12 6.25 -7.45 -16.37
CA GLY A 12 7.15 -7.29 -17.51
C GLY A 12 6.57 -7.87 -18.80
N PHE A 13 6.10 -9.12 -18.77
CA PHE A 13 5.45 -9.74 -19.93
C PHE A 13 4.19 -9.01 -20.37
N VAL A 14 3.33 -8.61 -19.43
CA VAL A 14 2.12 -7.83 -19.73
C VAL A 14 2.50 -6.48 -20.35
N SER A 15 3.55 -5.82 -19.86
CA SER A 15 4.03 -4.55 -20.40
C SER A 15 4.60 -4.70 -21.82
N LEU A 16 5.38 -5.75 -22.07
CA LEU A 16 5.90 -6.05 -23.41
C LEU A 16 4.76 -6.37 -24.39
N GLY A 17 3.77 -7.14 -23.96
CA GLY A 17 2.56 -7.41 -24.75
C GLY A 17 1.79 -6.13 -25.07
N ALA A 18 1.59 -5.26 -24.08
CA ALA A 18 0.94 -3.96 -24.24
C ALA A 18 1.69 -3.04 -25.21
N LEU A 19 3.02 -2.99 -25.13
CA LEU A 19 3.87 -2.25 -26.07
C LEU A 19 3.74 -2.79 -27.50
N ALA A 20 3.86 -4.10 -27.69
CA ALA A 20 3.79 -4.74 -28.99
C ALA A 20 2.41 -4.54 -29.65
N LEU A 21 1.33 -4.71 -28.87
CA LEU A 21 -0.03 -4.46 -29.32
C LEU A 21 -0.23 -2.99 -29.71
N ALA A 22 0.25 -2.06 -28.88
CA ALA A 22 0.17 -0.63 -29.14
C ALA A 22 0.93 -0.21 -30.41
N LEU A 23 2.11 -0.78 -30.66
CA LEU A 23 2.88 -0.57 -31.89
C LEU A 23 2.11 -1.09 -33.11
N PHE A 24 1.53 -2.30 -33.01
CA PHE A 24 0.73 -2.89 -34.07
C PHE A 24 -0.51 -2.05 -34.39
N VAL A 25 -1.30 -1.71 -33.38
CA VAL A 25 -2.51 -0.87 -33.52
C VAL A 25 -2.15 0.51 -34.04
N GLY A 26 -1.13 1.14 -33.46
CA GLY A 26 -0.63 2.44 -33.86
C GLY A 26 -0.30 2.49 -35.35
N ASN A 27 0.29 1.42 -35.91
CA ASN A 27 0.61 1.30 -37.33
C ASN A 27 -0.60 1.05 -38.24
N ARG A 28 -1.75 0.61 -37.71
CA ARG A 28 -2.98 0.33 -38.46
C ARG A 28 -3.98 1.48 -38.46
N VAL A 29 -3.95 2.35 -37.45
CA VAL A 29 -4.93 3.44 -37.28
C VAL A 29 -4.46 4.77 -37.86
N SER A 30 -5.39 5.69 -38.09
CA SER A 30 -5.07 7.07 -38.51
C SER A 30 -4.34 7.83 -37.40
N ARG A 31 -3.61 8.91 -37.76
CA ARG A 31 -2.93 9.76 -36.76
C ARG A 31 -3.89 10.33 -35.72
N LYS A 32 -5.08 10.78 -36.14
CA LYS A 32 -6.10 11.32 -35.22
C LYS A 32 -6.57 10.26 -34.22
N ALA A 33 -6.82 9.04 -34.68
CA ALA A 33 -7.20 7.92 -33.82
C ALA A 33 -6.08 7.54 -32.84
N ALA A 34 -4.82 7.47 -33.31
CA ALA A 34 -3.67 7.22 -32.43
C ALA A 34 -3.53 8.31 -31.35
N THR A 35 -3.71 9.58 -31.70
CA THR A 35 -3.71 10.68 -30.72
C THR A 35 -4.82 10.53 -29.68
N ALA A 36 -6.05 10.22 -30.12
CA ALA A 36 -7.16 9.99 -29.20
C ALA A 36 -6.90 8.81 -28.25
N LEU A 37 -6.31 7.72 -28.75
CA LEU A 37 -5.89 6.59 -27.92
C LEU A 37 -4.80 6.98 -26.92
N CYS A 38 -3.78 7.77 -27.32
CA CYS A 38 -2.79 8.27 -26.38
C CYS A 38 -3.42 9.10 -25.25
N VAL A 39 -4.35 10.00 -25.58
CA VAL A 39 -5.07 10.81 -24.57
C VAL A 39 -5.86 9.92 -23.62
N LEU A 40 -6.55 8.91 -24.14
CA LEU A 40 -7.26 7.93 -23.32
C LEU A 40 -6.30 7.19 -22.37
N VAL A 41 -5.16 6.71 -22.87
CA VAL A 41 -4.16 6.01 -22.04
C VAL A 41 -3.59 6.92 -20.96
N VAL A 42 -3.31 8.19 -21.26
CA VAL A 42 -2.92 9.17 -20.25
C VAL A 42 -4.02 9.36 -19.20
N GLY A 43 -5.29 9.44 -19.61
CA GLY A 43 -6.42 9.48 -18.68
C GLY A 43 -6.47 8.25 -17.77
N LEU A 44 -6.21 7.06 -18.31
CA LEU A 44 -6.14 5.81 -17.52
C LEU A 44 -4.95 5.80 -16.55
N ILE A 45 -3.79 6.35 -16.95
CA ILE A 45 -2.63 6.50 -16.05
C ILE A 45 -2.97 7.41 -14.88
N VAL A 46 -3.61 8.56 -15.15
CA VAL A 46 -4.04 9.49 -14.10
C VAL A 46 -5.08 8.84 -13.18
N ALA A 47 -6.10 8.20 -13.75
CA ALA A 47 -7.11 7.44 -13.01
C ALA A 47 -6.49 6.37 -12.11
N HIS A 48 -5.51 5.62 -12.62
CA HIS A 48 -4.79 4.60 -11.86
C HIS A 48 -4.03 5.21 -10.67
N VAL A 49 -3.32 6.32 -10.87
CA VAL A 49 -2.57 7.00 -9.80
C VAL A 49 -3.51 7.51 -8.70
N LEU A 50 -4.67 8.07 -9.06
CA LEU A 50 -5.59 8.67 -8.09
C LEU A 50 -6.43 7.63 -7.32
N TRP A 51 -6.86 6.56 -8.00
CA TRP A 51 -7.88 5.64 -7.47
C TRP A 51 -7.40 4.21 -7.19
N VAL A 52 -6.24 3.81 -7.70
CA VAL A 52 -5.76 2.42 -7.58
C VAL A 52 -4.44 2.34 -6.82
N SER A 53 -3.50 3.25 -7.11
CA SER A 53 -2.15 3.22 -6.52
C SER A 53 -2.20 3.24 -4.99
N ASP A 54 -1.57 2.22 -4.39
CA ASP A 54 -1.47 1.98 -2.93
C ASP A 54 -2.82 1.94 -2.18
N ARG A 55 -3.92 1.66 -2.86
CA ARG A 55 -5.22 1.49 -2.19
C ARG A 55 -5.36 0.08 -1.63
N PRO A 56 -5.77 -0.09 -0.35
CA PRO A 56 -5.98 -1.40 0.26
C PRO A 56 -6.95 -2.29 -0.53
N TRP A 57 -7.97 -1.71 -1.18
CA TRP A 57 -8.96 -2.49 -1.93
C TRP A 57 -8.34 -3.33 -3.06
N VAL A 58 -7.20 -2.94 -3.62
CA VAL A 58 -6.50 -3.72 -4.66
C VAL A 58 -6.09 -5.09 -4.12
N ALA A 59 -5.72 -5.19 -2.84
CA ALA A 59 -5.40 -6.46 -2.19
C ALA A 59 -6.64 -7.34 -1.92
N ARG A 60 -7.86 -6.76 -1.92
CA ARG A 60 -9.10 -7.56 -1.95
C ARG A 60 -9.28 -8.24 -3.32
N ALA A 61 -8.99 -7.53 -4.40
CA ALA A 61 -9.13 -8.05 -5.76
C ALA A 61 -7.98 -9.00 -6.15
N LEU A 62 -6.77 -8.76 -5.63
CA LEU A 62 -5.55 -9.53 -5.88
C LEU A 62 -4.95 -9.99 -4.55
N PRO A 63 -5.51 -11.03 -3.89
CA PRO A 63 -5.13 -11.46 -2.53
C PRO A 63 -3.81 -12.27 -2.49
N VAL A 64 -2.77 -11.76 -3.12
CA VAL A 64 -1.44 -12.37 -3.24
C VAL A 64 -0.37 -11.48 -2.61
N SER A 65 0.70 -12.08 -2.07
CA SER A 65 1.76 -11.31 -1.40
C SER A 65 2.52 -10.36 -2.35
N GLY A 66 2.53 -10.66 -3.66
CA GLY A 66 3.12 -9.83 -4.70
C GLY A 66 2.27 -8.63 -5.15
N VAL A 67 1.16 -8.32 -4.47
CA VAL A 67 0.21 -7.27 -4.89
C VAL A 67 0.86 -5.89 -5.05
N ILE A 68 1.90 -5.57 -4.28
CA ILE A 68 2.63 -4.29 -4.41
C ILE A 68 3.24 -4.09 -5.82
N VAL A 69 3.55 -5.18 -6.52
CA VAL A 69 4.04 -5.14 -7.91
C VAL A 69 2.91 -5.45 -8.88
N LEU A 70 2.12 -6.51 -8.64
CA LEU A 70 1.04 -6.92 -9.55
C LEU A 70 -0.10 -5.90 -9.65
N GLY A 71 -0.41 -5.20 -8.57
CA GLY A 71 -1.41 -4.14 -8.51
C GLY A 71 -0.96 -2.83 -9.14
N ASN A 72 0.33 -2.70 -9.48
CA ASN A 72 0.86 -1.52 -10.16
C ASN A 72 0.62 -1.63 -11.68
N GLY A 73 -0.43 -0.97 -12.14
CA GLY A 73 -0.82 -0.93 -13.55
C GLY A 73 -0.03 0.10 -14.38
N LEU A 74 0.87 0.89 -13.77
CA LEU A 74 1.62 1.90 -14.50
C LEU A 74 2.53 1.34 -15.61
N PRO A 75 3.35 0.29 -15.38
CA PRO A 75 4.22 -0.25 -16.42
C PRO A 75 3.49 -0.61 -17.72
N PRO A 76 2.40 -1.41 -17.72
CA PRO A 76 1.73 -1.75 -18.97
C PRO A 76 1.02 -0.56 -19.62
N LEU A 77 0.47 0.39 -18.84
CA LEU A 77 -0.14 1.59 -19.39
C LEU A 77 0.89 2.51 -20.05
N VAL A 78 2.06 2.71 -19.42
CA VAL A 78 3.16 3.51 -19.98
C VAL A 78 3.78 2.82 -21.19
N ALA A 79 3.90 1.49 -21.17
CA ALA A 79 4.34 0.70 -22.31
C ALA A 79 3.38 0.82 -23.50
N MET A 80 2.08 0.76 -23.25
CA MET A 80 1.05 1.01 -24.26
C MET A 80 1.13 2.44 -24.82
N LEU A 81 1.30 3.44 -23.96
CA LEU A 81 1.49 4.83 -24.38
C LEU A 81 2.72 4.98 -25.27
N ALA A 82 3.85 4.36 -24.89
CA ALA A 82 5.08 4.41 -25.67
C ALA A 82 4.90 3.79 -27.07
N GLY A 83 4.19 2.66 -27.16
CA GLY A 83 3.91 2.01 -28.45
C GLY A 83 3.03 2.86 -29.38
N LEU A 84 1.98 3.49 -28.84
CA LEU A 84 1.11 4.39 -29.62
C LEU A 84 1.86 5.66 -30.04
N ALA A 85 2.62 6.26 -29.12
CA ALA A 85 3.38 7.49 -29.35
C ALA A 85 4.52 7.29 -30.37
N TRP A 86 5.04 6.07 -30.54
CA TRP A 86 6.10 5.75 -31.50
C TRP A 86 5.80 6.23 -32.93
N ARG A 87 4.53 6.16 -33.36
CA ARG A 87 4.10 6.63 -34.69
C ARG A 87 3.88 8.15 -34.75
N LEU A 88 3.51 8.75 -33.61
CA LEU A 88 3.14 10.17 -33.53
C LEU A 88 4.36 11.09 -33.44
N ILE A 89 5.45 10.62 -32.83
CA ILE A 89 6.68 11.42 -32.68
C ILE A 89 7.39 11.52 -34.05
N PRO A 90 7.57 12.74 -34.61
CA PRO A 90 8.32 12.91 -35.85
C PRO A 90 9.83 12.76 -35.64
N GLY A 91 10.55 12.45 -36.72
CA GLY A 91 12.02 12.31 -36.72
C GLY A 91 12.50 10.87 -36.87
N ASN A 92 13.82 10.69 -36.75
CA ASN A 92 14.49 9.40 -36.91
C ASN A 92 14.23 8.43 -35.73
N VAL A 93 14.55 7.15 -35.95
CA VAL A 93 14.35 6.08 -34.96
C VAL A 93 15.10 6.36 -33.65
N ALA A 94 16.33 6.91 -33.74
CA ALA A 94 17.16 7.21 -32.57
C ALA A 94 16.47 8.21 -31.62
N ARG A 95 15.94 9.32 -32.14
CA ARG A 95 15.24 10.32 -31.33
C ARG A 95 14.02 9.72 -30.61
N ARG A 96 13.24 8.90 -31.31
CA ARG A 96 12.06 8.23 -30.73
C ARG A 96 12.46 7.27 -29.62
N ALA A 97 13.50 6.46 -29.86
CA ALA A 97 14.03 5.51 -28.90
C ALA A 97 14.55 6.21 -27.63
N VAL A 98 15.24 7.35 -27.75
CA VAL A 98 15.71 8.11 -26.59
C VAL A 98 14.55 8.65 -25.75
N LEU A 99 13.57 9.32 -26.37
CA LEU A 99 12.46 9.94 -25.64
C LEU A 99 11.57 8.90 -24.96
N LEU A 100 11.20 7.85 -25.67
CA LEU A 100 10.33 6.79 -25.15
C LEU A 100 11.10 5.86 -24.19
N GLY A 101 12.38 5.62 -24.46
CA GLY A 101 13.27 4.91 -23.56
C GLY A 101 13.41 5.61 -22.22
N ALA A 102 13.59 6.93 -22.20
CA ALA A 102 13.64 7.72 -20.96
C ALA A 102 12.34 7.60 -20.15
N LEU A 103 11.17 7.65 -20.81
CA LEU A 103 9.87 7.45 -20.17
C LEU A 103 9.74 6.04 -19.55
N LEU A 104 10.11 5.00 -20.31
CA LEU A 104 10.07 3.61 -19.85
C LEU A 104 11.04 3.37 -18.69
N VAL A 105 12.24 3.94 -18.74
CA VAL A 105 13.23 3.86 -17.65
C VAL A 105 12.71 4.58 -16.41
N ALA A 106 12.13 5.77 -16.53
CA ALA A 106 11.55 6.49 -15.39
C ALA A 106 10.38 5.72 -14.76
N CYS A 107 9.50 5.14 -15.57
CA CYS A 107 8.41 4.28 -15.11
C CYS A 107 8.92 3.00 -14.45
N GLY A 108 9.91 2.35 -15.06
CA GLY A 108 10.56 1.15 -14.53
C GLY A 108 11.21 1.43 -13.19
N HIS A 109 12.01 2.50 -13.08
CA HIS A 109 12.63 2.91 -11.83
C HIS A 109 11.61 3.14 -10.71
N ARG A 110 10.53 3.90 -11.00
CA ARG A 110 9.46 4.14 -10.00
C ARG A 110 8.72 2.86 -9.62
N SER A 111 8.42 1.99 -10.57
CA SER A 111 7.64 0.77 -10.34
C SER A 111 8.45 -0.31 -9.63
N LEU A 112 9.76 -0.33 -9.85
CA LEU A 112 10.70 -1.22 -9.18
C LEU A 112 11.19 -0.66 -7.85
N ALA A 113 10.85 0.59 -7.50
CA ALA A 113 11.30 1.22 -6.26
C ALA A 113 11.07 0.35 -5.01
N PRO A 114 9.92 -0.35 -4.81
CA PRO A 114 9.75 -1.23 -3.65
C PRO A 114 10.72 -2.43 -3.64
N VAL A 115 11.06 -2.97 -4.81
CA VAL A 115 11.97 -4.12 -4.94
C VAL A 115 13.42 -3.69 -4.82
N LEU A 116 13.79 -2.58 -5.44
CA LEU A 116 15.12 -1.96 -5.30
C LEU A 116 15.34 -1.53 -3.85
N ALA A 117 14.30 -0.96 -3.22
CA ALA A 117 14.30 -0.68 -1.81
C ALA A 117 14.52 -1.95 -1.01
N ALA A 118 13.85 -3.07 -1.32
CA ALA A 118 14.00 -4.37 -0.65
C ALA A 118 15.47 -4.83 -0.51
N ALA A 119 16.34 -4.44 -1.45
CA ALA A 119 17.77 -4.76 -1.42
C ALA A 119 18.58 -3.90 -0.42
N GLY A 120 18.11 -2.70 -0.09
CA GLY A 120 18.70 -1.85 0.94
C GLY A 120 18.33 -2.28 2.37
N PRO A 121 19.12 -1.90 3.38
CA PRO A 121 18.80 -2.21 4.78
C PRO A 121 17.49 -1.52 5.19
N PRO A 122 16.62 -2.19 5.97
CA PRO A 122 15.49 -1.53 6.61
C PRO A 122 15.98 -0.51 7.65
N PRO A 123 15.11 0.40 8.14
CA PRO A 123 15.42 1.26 9.28
C PRO A 123 15.97 0.45 10.46
N GLN A 124 16.90 1.04 11.22
CA GLN A 124 17.39 0.40 12.44
C GLN A 124 16.27 0.35 13.46
N THR A 125 15.80 -0.86 13.73
CA THR A 125 14.70 -1.12 14.66
C THR A 125 15.20 -1.83 15.92
N ARG A 126 14.50 -1.66 17.04
CA ARG A 126 14.73 -2.43 18.26
C ARG A 126 13.41 -2.99 18.74
N ASP A 127 13.40 -4.27 19.09
CA ASP A 127 12.19 -4.90 19.60
C ASP A 127 11.85 -4.32 20.98
N ARG A 128 10.83 -3.47 21.04
CA ARG A 128 10.35 -2.83 22.26
C ARG A 128 8.87 -3.12 22.41
N TRP A 129 8.50 -3.66 23.56
CA TRP A 129 7.11 -4.01 23.86
C TRP A 129 6.64 -3.30 25.11
N ARG A 130 5.39 -2.86 25.09
CA ARG A 130 4.71 -2.27 26.24
C ARG A 130 3.26 -2.72 26.23
N ASN A 131 2.83 -3.43 27.27
CA ASN A 131 1.45 -3.91 27.42
C ASN A 131 0.95 -4.62 26.15
N ASP A 132 1.74 -5.59 25.65
CA ASP A 132 1.48 -6.37 24.43
C ASP A 132 1.43 -5.60 23.10
N VAL A 133 1.76 -4.31 23.11
CA VAL A 133 1.95 -3.49 21.91
C VAL A 133 3.44 -3.39 21.57
N CYS A 134 3.80 -3.72 20.34
CA CYS A 134 5.13 -3.45 19.80
C CYS A 134 5.25 -1.94 19.54
N LEU A 135 6.21 -1.30 20.18
CA LEU A 135 6.48 0.12 19.99
C LEU A 135 7.35 0.32 18.75
N GLN A 136 7.04 1.34 17.95
CA GLN A 136 7.90 1.74 16.86
C GLN A 136 9.18 2.38 17.41
N THR A 137 10.31 2.06 16.81
CA THR A 137 11.60 2.65 17.17
C THR A 137 12.13 3.59 16.10
N SER A 138 11.41 3.71 14.99
CA SER A 138 11.62 4.68 13.93
C SER A 138 10.28 5.35 13.58
N PRO A 139 10.28 6.63 13.15
CA PRO A 139 9.08 7.29 12.60
C PRO A 139 8.47 6.56 11.39
N ALA A 140 9.25 5.73 10.70
CA ALA A 140 8.83 5.01 9.51
C ALA A 140 8.17 3.65 9.78
N THR A 141 8.25 3.13 11.00
CA THR A 141 7.97 1.72 11.31
C THR A 141 6.64 1.47 12.01
N CYS A 142 5.75 2.47 12.07
CA CYS A 142 4.41 2.35 12.64
C CYS A 142 3.66 1.11 12.11
N SER A 143 3.58 0.92 10.78
CA SER A 143 2.88 -0.22 10.20
C SER A 143 3.56 -1.56 10.49
N ALA A 144 4.89 -1.60 10.58
CA ALA A 144 5.63 -2.81 10.93
C ALA A 144 5.41 -3.22 12.39
N ALA A 145 5.43 -2.26 13.30
CA ALA A 145 5.15 -2.45 14.72
C ALA A 145 3.67 -2.82 14.97
N ALA A 146 2.73 -2.19 14.27
CA ALA A 146 1.31 -2.57 14.30
C ALA A 146 1.10 -4.00 13.77
N ALA A 147 1.78 -4.38 12.69
CA ALA A 147 1.76 -5.75 12.20
C ALA A 147 2.31 -6.74 13.23
N ALA A 148 3.43 -6.43 13.87
CA ALA A 148 3.99 -7.26 14.93
C ALA A 148 3.02 -7.43 16.10
N THR A 149 2.35 -6.35 16.52
CA THR A 149 1.32 -6.35 17.55
C THR A 149 0.14 -7.24 17.18
N LEU A 150 -0.41 -7.08 15.96
CA LEU A 150 -1.52 -7.90 15.46
C LEU A 150 -1.16 -9.39 15.44
N LEU A 151 0.02 -9.73 14.91
CA LEU A 151 0.50 -11.10 14.81
C LEU A 151 0.68 -11.73 16.19
N ARG A 152 1.23 -10.99 17.15
CA ARG A 152 1.39 -11.45 18.54
C ARG A 152 0.04 -11.70 19.22
N ALA A 153 -0.96 -10.85 18.97
CA ALA A 153 -2.32 -11.06 19.46
C ALA A 153 -2.96 -12.36 18.94
N HIS A 154 -2.44 -12.91 17.83
CA HIS A 154 -2.85 -14.19 17.24
C HIS A 154 -1.87 -15.35 17.53
N GLY A 155 -0.94 -15.15 18.47
CA GLY A 155 0.04 -16.16 18.86
C GLY A 155 1.18 -16.38 17.86
N ILE A 156 1.35 -15.48 16.88
CA ILE A 156 2.43 -15.54 15.89
C ILE A 156 3.58 -14.63 16.35
N ALA A 157 4.69 -15.25 16.76
CA ALA A 157 5.88 -14.51 17.19
C ALA A 157 6.57 -13.82 16.01
N THR A 158 6.88 -12.53 16.16
CA THR A 158 7.61 -11.71 15.19
C THR A 158 8.23 -10.50 15.91
N THR A 159 9.13 -9.80 15.24
CA THR A 159 9.70 -8.53 15.73
C THR A 159 9.35 -7.37 14.81
N GLU A 160 9.51 -6.13 15.30
CA GLU A 160 9.45 -4.91 14.47
C GLU A 160 10.40 -5.02 13.25
N ALA A 161 11.64 -5.49 13.49
CA ALA A 161 12.68 -5.60 12.46
C ALA A 161 12.30 -6.57 11.34
N GLU A 162 11.75 -7.73 11.72
CA GLU A 162 11.27 -8.73 10.77
C GLU A 162 10.12 -8.17 9.94
N MET A 163 9.14 -7.55 10.59
CA MET A 163 8.01 -6.96 9.88
C MET A 163 8.43 -5.79 9.00
N ALA A 164 9.36 -4.94 9.42
CA ALA A 164 9.88 -3.86 8.58
C ALA A 164 10.51 -4.39 7.29
N ARG A 165 11.20 -5.53 7.37
CA ARG A 165 11.76 -6.21 6.19
C ARG A 165 10.68 -6.82 5.31
N LEU A 166 9.73 -7.55 5.89
CA LEU A 166 8.66 -8.22 5.15
C LEU A 166 7.68 -7.22 4.51
N CYS A 167 7.43 -6.10 5.18
CA CYS A 167 6.58 -5.02 4.70
C CYS A 167 7.29 -4.05 3.74
N LEU A 168 8.60 -4.23 3.50
CA LEU A 168 9.41 -3.34 2.67
C LEU A 168 9.47 -1.90 3.19
N THR A 169 9.41 -1.71 4.52
CA THR A 169 9.44 -0.42 5.20
C THR A 169 10.75 0.32 4.97
N ARG A 170 10.71 1.60 4.58
CA ARG A 170 11.89 2.46 4.38
C ARG A 170 11.72 3.77 5.11
N GLU A 171 12.68 4.68 5.01
CA GLU A 171 12.63 5.99 5.71
C GLU A 171 11.34 6.77 5.43
N GLY A 172 10.75 6.62 4.24
CA GLY A 172 9.45 7.21 3.88
C GLY A 172 8.21 6.48 4.44
N GLY A 173 8.39 5.43 5.24
CA GLY A 173 7.29 4.65 5.83
C GLY A 173 7.04 3.30 5.15
N THR A 174 5.81 2.81 5.30
CA THR A 174 5.34 1.52 4.77
C THR A 174 4.10 1.74 3.91
N ALA A 175 4.14 1.32 2.66
CA ALA A 175 2.97 1.33 1.77
C ALA A 175 1.92 0.33 2.24
N ALA A 176 0.63 0.59 1.98
CA ALA A 176 -0.45 -0.32 2.39
C ALA A 176 -0.28 -1.71 1.77
N HIS A 177 0.11 -1.80 0.50
CA HIS A 177 0.42 -3.09 -0.14
C HIS A 177 1.63 -3.78 0.47
N GLY A 178 2.59 -3.01 0.99
CA GLY A 178 3.74 -3.52 1.73
C GLY A 178 3.32 -4.17 3.04
N LEU A 179 2.48 -3.50 3.83
CA LEU A 179 1.90 -4.06 5.05
C LEU A 179 1.15 -5.38 4.79
N TYR A 180 0.26 -5.38 3.79
CA TYR A 180 -0.48 -6.58 3.40
C TYR A 180 0.46 -7.73 3.02
N ARG A 181 1.49 -7.44 2.19
CA ARG A 181 2.52 -8.41 1.83
C ARG A 181 3.20 -9.00 3.06
N GLY A 182 3.62 -8.16 4.00
CA GLY A 182 4.32 -8.61 5.19
C GLY A 182 3.48 -9.57 6.04
N LEU A 183 2.21 -9.24 6.23
CA LEU A 183 1.26 -10.11 6.93
C LEU A 183 1.03 -11.43 6.16
N LYS A 184 0.86 -11.40 4.83
CA LYS A 184 0.66 -12.62 4.01
C LYS A 184 1.87 -13.56 4.08
N LEU A 185 3.08 -12.99 4.06
CA LEU A 185 4.30 -13.80 4.18
C LEU A 185 4.45 -14.38 5.58
N LYS A 186 4.17 -13.60 6.64
CA LYS A 186 4.33 -14.06 8.02
C LYS A 186 3.26 -15.08 8.45
N THR A 187 2.07 -15.01 7.85
CA THR A 187 0.98 -15.97 8.09
C THR A 187 1.03 -17.20 7.19
N ALA A 188 1.94 -17.25 6.21
CA ALA A 188 2.11 -18.41 5.34
C ALA A 188 2.48 -19.66 6.16
N GLY A 189 1.74 -20.76 5.95
CA GLY A 189 1.93 -22.00 6.71
C GLY A 189 1.30 -22.01 8.11
N THR A 190 0.59 -20.95 8.50
CA THR A 190 -0.22 -20.91 9.73
C THR A 190 -1.69 -21.16 9.42
N ALA A 191 -2.52 -21.26 10.46
CA ALA A 191 -3.98 -21.35 10.32
C ALA A 191 -4.67 -20.01 9.98
N TRP A 192 -3.90 -18.95 9.78
CA TRP A 192 -4.39 -17.60 9.54
C TRP A 192 -4.15 -17.17 8.09
N ASP A 193 -5.07 -16.36 7.56
CA ASP A 193 -4.90 -15.57 6.35
C ASP A 193 -5.23 -14.10 6.62
N VAL A 194 -4.89 -13.23 5.67
CA VAL A 194 -5.05 -11.78 5.78
C VAL A 194 -6.22 -11.32 4.92
N GLU A 195 -7.19 -10.68 5.57
CA GLU A 195 -8.32 -10.05 4.91
C GLU A 195 -8.19 -8.52 5.00
N VAL A 196 -8.40 -7.85 3.87
CA VAL A 196 -8.60 -6.38 3.85
C VAL A 196 -10.09 -6.12 3.90
N PHE A 197 -10.50 -5.22 4.79
CA PHE A 197 -11.89 -4.84 4.96
C PHE A 197 -12.08 -3.32 4.87
N ASP A 198 -13.33 -2.94 4.64
CA ASP A 198 -13.78 -1.57 4.44
C ASP A 198 -15.17 -1.43 5.08
N THR A 199 -15.25 -0.73 6.22
CA THR A 199 -16.49 -0.59 7.00
C THR A 199 -16.42 0.63 7.91
N ASP A 200 -17.55 1.17 8.34
CA ASP A 200 -17.57 2.21 9.36
C ASP A 200 -17.38 1.66 10.80
N ALA A 201 -17.34 2.55 11.79
CA ALA A 201 -17.23 2.19 13.21
C ALA A 201 -18.34 1.26 13.71
N ALA A 202 -19.55 1.38 13.15
CA ALA A 202 -20.67 0.52 13.51
C ALA A 202 -20.47 -0.90 12.98
N GLY A 203 -20.03 -1.05 11.73
CA GLY A 203 -19.72 -2.35 11.15
C GLY A 203 -18.44 -2.99 11.72
N LEU A 204 -17.46 -2.20 12.16
CA LEU A 204 -16.34 -2.72 12.96
C LEU A 204 -16.83 -3.30 14.28
N ARG A 205 -17.75 -2.61 14.96
CA ARG A 205 -18.37 -3.10 16.20
C ARG A 205 -19.20 -4.36 15.97
N ALA A 206 -19.99 -4.38 14.90
CA ALA A 206 -20.85 -5.52 14.58
C ALA A 206 -20.04 -6.76 14.17
N SER A 207 -18.96 -6.59 13.42
CA SER A 207 -18.08 -7.69 13.03
C SER A 207 -17.19 -8.21 14.15
N ALA A 208 -16.98 -7.39 15.20
CA ALA A 208 -16.24 -7.72 16.42
C ALA A 208 -14.96 -8.55 16.17
N PRO A 209 -14.03 -8.08 15.31
CA PRO A 209 -12.82 -8.83 15.03
C PRO A 209 -11.98 -8.97 16.32
N ALA A 210 -11.26 -10.08 16.46
CA ALA A 210 -10.43 -10.34 17.64
C ALA A 210 -9.30 -9.31 17.80
N ALA A 211 -8.66 -8.94 16.69
CA ALA A 211 -7.82 -7.75 16.56
C ALA A 211 -7.70 -7.39 15.07
N ALA A 212 -7.53 -6.11 14.78
CA ALA A 212 -7.40 -5.61 13.41
C ALA A 212 -6.43 -4.43 13.34
N ILE A 213 -5.70 -4.30 12.25
CA ILE A 213 -4.96 -3.07 11.94
C ILE A 213 -5.92 -2.08 11.27
N LEU A 214 -5.91 -0.85 11.77
CA LEU A 214 -6.64 0.26 11.19
C LEU A 214 -5.64 1.29 10.63
N THR A 215 -5.91 1.76 9.41
CA THR A 215 -5.22 2.93 8.85
C THR A 215 -5.98 4.18 9.25
N VAL A 216 -5.35 5.02 10.04
CA VAL A 216 -5.96 6.21 10.63
C VAL A 216 -5.27 7.46 10.13
N ARG A 217 -6.03 8.54 9.99
CA ARG A 217 -5.54 9.83 9.51
C ARG A 217 -6.42 10.94 10.06
N LEU A 218 -5.79 12.01 10.52
CA LEU A 218 -6.48 13.25 10.78
C LEU A 218 -6.61 14.05 9.47
N ASP A 219 -7.83 14.24 8.96
CA ASP A 219 -8.02 15.04 7.75
C ASP A 219 -7.79 16.53 8.02
N PRO A 220 -7.25 17.33 7.08
CA PRO A 220 -6.99 18.76 7.29
C PRO A 220 -8.26 19.60 7.10
N VAL A 221 -9.29 19.35 7.91
CA VAL A 221 -10.59 20.04 7.83
C VAL A 221 -10.69 21.13 8.90
N PRO A 222 -11.24 22.33 8.59
CA PRO A 222 -11.50 23.35 9.60
C PRO A 222 -12.42 22.84 10.72
N GLY A 223 -12.15 23.25 11.97
CA GLY A 223 -13.02 22.95 13.13
C GLY A 223 -12.72 21.61 13.82
N ILE A 224 -11.62 20.95 13.49
CA ILE A 224 -11.11 19.80 14.24
C ILE A 224 -10.62 20.25 15.61
N ASP A 225 -10.85 19.41 16.62
CA ASP A 225 -10.42 19.66 18.00
C ASP A 225 -8.89 19.82 18.06
N PRO A 226 -8.35 20.98 18.48
CA PRO A 226 -6.91 21.24 18.50
C PRO A 226 -6.11 20.25 19.37
N ARG A 227 -6.77 19.51 20.28
CA ARG A 227 -6.13 18.52 21.14
C ARG A 227 -5.48 17.38 20.37
N TYR A 228 -5.99 17.01 19.19
CA TYR A 228 -5.37 15.97 18.37
C TYR A 228 -3.92 16.32 17.99
N GLU A 229 -3.70 17.57 17.60
CA GLU A 229 -2.37 18.05 17.22
C GLU A 229 -1.53 18.40 18.47
N GLN A 230 -2.10 19.20 19.38
CA GLN A 230 -1.35 19.83 20.47
C GLN A 230 -1.02 18.87 21.62
N LEU A 231 -1.88 17.88 21.88
CA LEU A 231 -1.73 16.97 23.01
C LEU A 231 -1.40 15.55 22.57
N TRP A 232 -1.93 15.12 21.42
CA TRP A 232 -1.81 13.72 20.96
C TRP A 232 -0.84 13.56 19.79
N GLY A 233 -0.25 14.66 19.29
CA GLY A 233 0.84 14.63 18.31
C GLY A 233 0.43 14.21 16.89
N TRP A 234 -0.86 14.22 16.57
CA TRP A 234 -1.34 13.94 15.22
C TRP A 234 -0.91 15.06 14.26
N THR A 235 -0.41 14.70 13.09
CA THR A 235 -0.13 15.65 12.02
C THR A 235 -1.22 15.51 10.94
N PRO A 236 -2.01 16.57 10.66
CA PRO A 236 -3.03 16.52 9.63
C PRO A 236 -2.49 16.06 8.27
N GLY A 237 -3.23 15.17 7.60
CA GLY A 237 -2.85 14.60 6.31
C GLY A 237 -1.85 13.44 6.38
N VAL A 238 -1.20 13.21 7.53
CA VAL A 238 -0.27 12.08 7.71
C VAL A 238 -1.04 10.84 8.16
N GLN A 239 -0.86 9.74 7.44
CA GLN A 239 -1.42 8.45 7.83
C GLN A 239 -0.59 7.80 8.94
N HIS A 240 -1.27 7.12 9.85
CA HIS A 240 -0.68 6.31 10.91
C HIS A 240 -1.35 4.93 10.94
N THR A 241 -0.67 3.94 11.49
CA THR A 241 -1.18 2.56 11.58
C THR A 241 -1.26 2.14 13.04
N VAL A 242 -2.45 1.73 13.47
CA VAL A 242 -2.75 1.32 14.84
C VAL A 242 -3.45 -0.03 14.86
N VAL A 243 -3.47 -0.70 16.01
CA VAL A 243 -4.19 -1.97 16.21
C VAL A 243 -5.45 -1.73 17.04
N PHE A 244 -6.61 -2.05 16.49
CA PHE A 244 -7.83 -2.25 17.24
C PHE A 244 -7.80 -3.62 17.93
N PHE A 245 -8.13 -3.66 19.23
CA PHE A 245 -8.32 -4.91 19.96
C PHE A 245 -9.80 -5.22 20.16
N ARG A 246 -10.56 -4.30 20.77
CA ARG A 246 -11.98 -4.53 21.09
C ARG A 246 -12.69 -3.23 21.46
N PHE A 247 -14.01 -3.29 21.49
CA PHE A 247 -14.82 -2.35 22.23
C PHE A 247 -14.90 -2.78 23.71
N THR A 248 -14.71 -1.84 24.63
CA THR A 248 -14.82 -2.09 26.07
C THR A 248 -16.28 -1.96 26.54
N PRO A 249 -16.65 -2.51 27.71
CA PRO A 249 -18.01 -2.41 28.24
C PRO A 249 -18.50 -0.97 28.47
N ASP A 250 -17.58 -0.02 28.73
CA ASP A 250 -17.88 1.41 28.87
C ASP A 250 -17.99 2.14 27.50
N GLY A 251 -17.99 1.40 26.39
CA GLY A 251 -18.20 1.94 25.04
C GLY A 251 -16.97 2.58 24.39
N LYS A 252 -15.80 2.51 25.04
CA LYS A 252 -14.52 2.94 24.47
C LYS A 252 -13.94 1.88 23.54
N VAL A 253 -12.87 2.25 22.86
CA VAL A 253 -12.16 1.43 21.90
C VAL A 253 -10.75 1.19 22.42
N GLU A 254 -10.39 -0.06 22.68
CA GLU A 254 -9.06 -0.44 23.12
C GLU A 254 -8.13 -0.54 21.91
N MET A 255 -7.10 0.31 21.89
CA MET A 255 -6.19 0.50 20.78
C MET A 255 -4.75 0.17 21.19
N GLY A 256 -3.94 -0.25 20.24
CA GLY A 256 -2.49 -0.36 20.33
C GLY A 256 -1.85 0.58 19.32
N ASP A 257 -1.36 1.71 19.81
CA ASP A 257 -0.62 2.67 18.99
C ASP A 257 0.88 2.40 19.14
N PRO A 258 1.61 2.12 18.04
CA PRO A 258 3.05 1.92 18.07
C PRO A 258 3.87 3.05 18.71
N SER A 259 3.37 4.28 18.75
CA SER A 259 4.08 5.44 19.29
C SER A 259 4.03 5.50 20.82
N VAL A 260 2.96 5.00 21.44
CA VAL A 260 2.66 5.25 22.87
C VAL A 260 2.32 3.98 23.66
N GLY A 261 1.84 2.94 22.97
CA GLY A 261 1.43 1.66 23.54
C GLY A 261 -0.08 1.49 23.53
N ARG A 262 -0.61 0.92 24.62
CA ARG A 262 -2.03 0.61 24.75
C ARG A 262 -2.83 1.83 25.21
N GLU A 263 -3.90 2.16 24.51
CA GLU A 263 -4.73 3.34 24.76
C GLU A 263 -6.22 3.03 24.65
N HIS A 264 -7.05 3.97 25.15
CA HIS A 264 -8.50 3.89 25.01
C HIS A 264 -9.01 5.14 24.29
N TRP A 265 -9.60 4.95 23.13
CA TRP A 265 -10.22 6.03 22.36
C TRP A 265 -11.72 6.06 22.61
N SER A 266 -12.33 7.25 22.52
CA SER A 266 -13.78 7.30 22.44
C SER A 266 -14.27 6.84 21.07
N ALA A 267 -15.54 6.44 20.96
CA ALA A 267 -16.14 6.13 19.66
C ALA A 267 -16.13 7.34 18.71
N LYS A 268 -16.18 8.56 19.26
CA LYS A 268 -16.05 9.80 18.50
C LYS A 268 -14.65 9.93 17.90
N ASP A 269 -13.60 9.67 18.68
CA ASP A 269 -12.23 9.79 18.20
C ASP A 269 -11.94 8.74 17.12
N LEU A 270 -12.46 7.52 17.28
CA LEU A 270 -12.39 6.50 16.23
C LEU A 270 -13.08 7.01 14.94
N GLY A 271 -14.25 7.61 15.03
CA GLY A 271 -14.97 8.15 13.86
C GLY A 271 -14.29 9.36 13.21
N VAL A 272 -13.45 10.10 13.93
CA VAL A 272 -12.65 11.22 13.39
C VAL A 272 -11.39 10.71 12.70
N LEU A 273 -10.72 9.73 13.30
CA LEU A 273 -9.40 9.27 12.86
C LEU A 273 -9.46 8.13 11.84
N TRP A 274 -10.49 7.27 11.88
CA TRP A 274 -10.57 6.08 11.06
C TRP A 274 -11.58 6.22 9.91
N HIS A 275 -11.10 6.03 8.69
CA HIS A 275 -11.86 6.22 7.45
C HIS A 275 -12.34 4.89 6.82
N GLY A 276 -12.42 3.85 7.65
CA GLY A 276 -13.04 2.57 7.32
C GLY A 276 -12.13 1.49 6.74
N GLU A 277 -10.92 1.83 6.32
CA GLU A 277 -9.96 0.85 5.77
C GLU A 277 -9.17 0.14 6.88
N GLY A 278 -9.08 -1.19 6.79
CA GLY A 278 -8.30 -1.99 7.73
C GLY A 278 -7.89 -3.36 7.21
N MET A 279 -7.05 -4.04 8.00
CA MET A 279 -6.62 -5.41 7.74
C MET A 279 -6.79 -6.26 8.99
N ARG A 280 -7.28 -7.49 8.84
CA ARG A 280 -7.42 -8.43 9.96
C ARG A 280 -6.92 -9.81 9.59
N LEU A 281 -6.69 -10.64 10.60
CA LEU A 281 -6.42 -12.05 10.40
C LEU A 281 -7.73 -12.84 10.49
N VAL A 282 -7.93 -13.75 9.54
CA VAL A 282 -9.06 -14.67 9.50
C VAL A 282 -8.56 -16.11 9.46
N ARG A 283 -9.37 -17.05 9.92
CA ARG A 283 -9.04 -18.48 9.78
C ARG A 283 -9.12 -18.88 8.31
N ARG A 284 -8.18 -19.73 7.89
CA ARG A 284 -8.18 -20.37 6.56
C ARG A 284 -9.26 -21.44 6.44
#